data_AF-A0A936IRI8-F1
#
_entry.id   AF-A0A936IRI8-F1
#
_cell.length_a   1.000
_cell.length_b   1.000
_cell.length_c   1.000
_cell.angle_alpha   90.00
_cell.angle_beta   90.00
_cell.angle_gamma   90.00
#
_symmetry.space_group_name_H-M   'P 1'
#
loop_
_entity.id
_entity.type
_entity.pdbx_description
1 polymer ?
#
loop_
_entity_poly.entity_id
_entity_poly.type
_entity_poly.pdbx_seq_one_letter_code
_entity_poly.pdbx_strand_id
1 'polypeptide(L)'
;MLEAELSGRLYVKSRHSKALMARIGRTHRSVEFKHQNISAVLDKLGMPWIPGYIPKRNYQNAIFDAIDRYLSKHPGILERVPDGPQAAATDEIFVPAPVPAAANAPLPEGLRRLVRKFDPVERDHRNRSLGKAGEEFVVNLERRLLAEADRMDLARKVRWVAVEDGDGAGFDVLSFDVSGQQRLLEVKTTNGAARTPFFLTRNERDMSAKRPADWRVYRVHLFATEPRIFTVAPPLENAVNLRPEMWRASFGM
;
A
#
# COMPACT_ATOMS: atom_id res chain seq x y z
N MET A 1 -12.95 0.48 -16.81
CA MET A 1 -12.16 1.69 -16.47
C MET A 1 -11.03 1.33 -15.51
N LEU A 2 -11.27 0.84 -14.30
CA LEU A 2 -10.18 0.51 -13.35
C LEU A 2 -9.17 -0.51 -13.91
N GLU A 3 -9.63 -1.56 -14.58
CA GLU A 3 -8.72 -2.51 -15.24
C GLU A 3 -7.86 -1.85 -16.34
N ALA A 4 -8.42 -0.87 -17.05
CA ALA A 4 -7.68 -0.11 -18.06
C ALA A 4 -6.62 0.78 -17.39
N GLU A 5 -6.99 1.48 -16.32
CA GLU A 5 -6.06 2.25 -15.46
C GLU A 5 -4.88 1.37 -15.01
N LEU A 6 -5.15 0.20 -14.43
CA LEU A 6 -4.13 -0.73 -13.92
C LEU A 6 -3.28 -1.39 -15.01
N SER A 7 -3.73 -1.34 -16.27
CA SER A 7 -2.99 -1.88 -17.41
C SER A 7 -2.31 -0.78 -18.24
N GLY A 8 -2.34 0.48 -17.79
CA GLY A 8 -1.90 1.63 -18.60
C GLY A 8 -2.68 1.83 -19.90
N ARG A 9 -3.84 1.17 -20.06
CA ARG A 9 -4.69 1.28 -21.26
C ARG A 9 -5.45 2.60 -21.21
N LEU A 10 -5.38 3.36 -22.30
CA LEU A 10 -6.09 4.62 -22.43
C LEU A 10 -7.62 4.42 -22.34
N TYR A 11 -8.28 5.29 -21.59
CA TYR A 11 -9.73 5.37 -21.53
C TYR A 11 -10.18 6.82 -21.32
N VAL A 12 -11.39 7.14 -21.77
CA VAL A 12 -11.95 8.50 -21.67
C VAL A 12 -13.15 8.49 -20.73
N LYS A 13 -13.00 9.09 -19.54
CA LYS A 13 -14.02 9.13 -18.48
C LYS A 13 -15.35 9.72 -18.99
N SER A 14 -15.31 10.81 -19.75
CA SER A 14 -16.50 11.45 -20.30
C SER A 14 -17.26 10.54 -21.27
N ARG A 15 -16.55 9.76 -22.11
CA ARG A 15 -17.16 8.78 -23.02
C ARG A 15 -17.84 7.65 -22.25
N HIS A 16 -17.18 7.10 -21.23
CA HIS A 16 -17.77 6.07 -20.36
C HIS A 16 -19.00 6.59 -19.61
N SER A 17 -18.91 7.80 -19.03
CA SER A 17 -20.02 8.45 -18.33
C SER A 17 -21.20 8.65 -19.29
N LYS A 18 -20.97 9.18 -20.50
CA LYS A 18 -22.01 9.38 -21.53
C LYS A 18 -22.72 8.07 -21.90
N ALA A 19 -21.96 7.01 -22.17
CA ALA A 19 -22.52 5.70 -22.50
C ALA A 19 -23.33 5.10 -21.34
N LEU A 20 -22.84 5.25 -20.11
CA LEU A 20 -23.56 4.75 -18.93
C LEU A 20 -24.86 5.52 -18.70
N MET A 21 -24.82 6.85 -18.75
CA MET A 21 -25.99 7.72 -18.61
C MET A 21 -27.10 7.35 -19.61
N ALA A 22 -26.73 7.14 -20.88
CA ALA A 22 -27.67 6.74 -21.93
C ALA A 22 -28.37 5.40 -21.62
N ARG A 23 -27.67 4.48 -20.95
CA ARG A 23 -28.21 3.15 -20.62
C ARG A 23 -29.12 3.14 -19.39
N ILE A 24 -28.88 4.00 -18.41
CA ILE A 24 -29.59 3.96 -17.11
C ILE A 24 -30.48 5.18 -16.83
N GLY A 25 -30.53 6.15 -17.74
CA GLY A 25 -31.36 7.36 -17.61
C GLY A 25 -30.98 8.23 -16.41
N ARG A 26 -29.68 8.36 -16.08
CA ARG A 26 -29.19 9.15 -14.94
C ARG A 26 -28.34 10.33 -15.39
N THR A 27 -28.26 11.35 -14.53
CA THR A 27 -27.46 12.56 -14.77
C THR A 27 -25.97 12.31 -14.53
N HIS A 28 -25.13 13.17 -15.12
CA HIS A 28 -23.68 13.11 -14.94
C HIS A 28 -23.30 13.16 -13.46
N ARG A 29 -23.87 14.12 -12.73
CA ARG A 29 -23.65 14.30 -11.29
C ARG A 29 -23.99 13.04 -10.49
N SER A 30 -25.08 12.35 -10.84
CA SER A 30 -25.47 11.11 -10.17
C SER A 30 -24.45 9.99 -10.44
N VAL A 31 -24.01 9.84 -11.69
CA VAL A 31 -23.02 8.84 -12.09
C VAL A 31 -21.66 9.11 -11.43
N GLU A 32 -21.18 10.35 -11.47
CA GLU A 32 -19.93 10.77 -10.84
C GLU A 32 -19.94 10.51 -9.34
N PHE A 33 -21.00 10.92 -8.65
CA PHE A 33 -21.14 10.68 -7.21
C PHE A 33 -21.13 9.19 -6.86
N LYS A 34 -21.72 8.34 -7.71
CA LYS A 34 -21.64 6.89 -7.55
C LYS A 34 -20.22 6.34 -7.72
N HIS A 35 -19.45 6.85 -8.68
CA HIS A 35 -18.04 6.47 -8.82
C HIS A 35 -17.19 6.92 -7.62
N GLN A 36 -17.46 8.09 -7.05
CA GLN A 36 -16.82 8.56 -5.82
C GLN A 36 -17.15 7.66 -4.62
N ASN A 37 -18.40 7.17 -4.51
CA ASN A 37 -18.79 6.24 -3.45
C ASN A 37 -18.16 4.85 -3.65
N ILE A 38 -18.04 4.37 -4.89
CA ILE A 38 -17.30 3.14 -5.21
C ILE A 38 -15.83 3.31 -4.82
N SER A 39 -15.21 4.45 -5.15
CA SER A 39 -13.81 4.74 -4.80
C SER A 39 -13.59 4.76 -3.28
N ALA A 40 -14.57 5.24 -2.50
CA ALA A 40 -14.52 5.15 -1.04
C ALA A 40 -14.59 3.73 -0.49
N VAL A 41 -15.27 2.80 -1.19
CA VAL A 41 -15.24 1.38 -0.82
C VAL A 41 -13.91 0.75 -1.22
N LEU A 42 -13.41 1.01 -2.44
CA LEU A 42 -12.13 0.50 -2.92
C LEU A 42 -10.95 0.94 -2.03
N ASP A 43 -10.96 2.20 -1.56
CA ASP A 43 -10.01 2.71 -0.58
C ASP A 43 -9.95 1.85 0.69
N LYS A 44 -11.12 1.40 1.19
CA LYS A 44 -11.22 0.51 2.35
C LYS A 44 -10.80 -0.93 2.08
N LEU A 45 -10.85 -1.35 0.83
CA LEU A 45 -10.33 -2.64 0.37
C LEU A 45 -8.85 -2.56 -0.03
N GLY A 46 -8.17 -1.43 0.25
CA GLY A 46 -6.76 -1.23 -0.13
C GLY A 46 -6.54 -1.36 -1.64
N MET A 47 -7.53 -0.98 -2.45
CA MET A 47 -7.44 -1.03 -3.90
C MET A 47 -7.27 0.39 -4.46
N PRO A 48 -6.57 0.54 -5.59
CA PRO A 48 -6.53 1.79 -6.31
C PRO A 48 -7.93 2.14 -6.85
N TRP A 49 -8.14 3.42 -7.06
CA TRP A 49 -9.35 3.98 -7.65
C TRP A 49 -8.97 4.96 -8.76
N ILE A 50 -9.92 5.25 -9.63
CA ILE A 50 -9.67 6.06 -10.82
C ILE A 50 -9.46 7.54 -10.43
N PRO A 51 -8.32 8.16 -10.75
CA PRO A 51 -8.07 9.56 -10.44
C PRO A 51 -9.22 10.48 -10.85
N GLY A 52 -9.52 11.52 -10.06
CA GLY A 52 -10.66 12.41 -10.29
C GLY A 52 -12.01 11.91 -9.74
N TYR A 53 -12.19 10.61 -9.47
CA TYR A 53 -13.32 10.12 -8.68
C TYR A 53 -12.96 10.05 -7.20
N ILE A 54 -12.69 11.22 -6.61
CA ILE A 54 -12.23 11.35 -5.22
C ILE A 54 -13.20 10.62 -4.26
N PRO A 55 -12.70 9.70 -3.40
CA PRO A 55 -13.51 8.97 -2.43
C PRO A 55 -14.48 9.85 -1.62
N LYS A 56 -15.79 9.59 -1.74
CA LYS A 56 -16.83 10.17 -0.87
C LYS A 56 -17.51 9.09 -0.06
N ARG A 57 -17.51 9.24 1.26
CA ARG A 57 -18.02 8.25 2.23
C ARG A 57 -19.55 8.25 2.36
N ASN A 58 -20.27 8.32 1.24
CA ASN A 58 -21.73 8.18 1.21
C ASN A 58 -22.09 6.77 0.74
N TYR A 59 -22.10 5.82 1.66
CA TYR A 59 -22.30 4.42 1.32
C TYR A 59 -23.78 4.07 1.16
N GLN A 60 -24.11 3.37 0.08
CA GLN A 60 -25.41 2.73 -0.11
C GLN A 60 -25.21 1.22 -0.18
N ASN A 61 -26.07 0.44 0.47
CA ASN A 61 -25.89 -1.01 0.59
C ASN A 61 -25.72 -1.72 -0.76
N ALA A 62 -26.45 -1.30 -1.79
CA ALA A 62 -26.35 -1.87 -3.14
C ALA A 62 -24.94 -1.77 -3.77
N ILE A 63 -24.11 -0.82 -3.32
CA ILE A 63 -22.72 -0.70 -3.79
C ILE A 63 -21.89 -1.87 -3.25
N PHE A 64 -22.11 -2.29 -2.01
CA PHE A 64 -21.36 -3.39 -1.41
C PHE A 64 -21.65 -4.71 -2.13
N ASP A 65 -22.92 -5.00 -2.41
CA ASP A 65 -23.33 -6.23 -3.11
C ASP A 65 -22.81 -6.26 -4.56
N ALA A 66 -22.75 -5.10 -5.22
CA ALA A 66 -22.22 -4.99 -6.57
C ALA A 66 -20.70 -5.24 -6.59
N ILE A 67 -19.96 -4.67 -5.64
CA ILE A 67 -18.50 -4.86 -5.52
C ILE A 67 -18.20 -6.30 -5.12
N ASP A 68 -18.91 -6.87 -4.16
CA ASP A 68 -18.73 -8.26 -3.74
C ASP A 68 -18.89 -9.24 -4.92
N ARG A 69 -20.00 -9.09 -5.65
CA ARG A 69 -20.30 -9.94 -6.80
C ARG A 69 -19.27 -9.79 -7.91
N TYR A 70 -18.73 -8.59 -8.12
CA TYR A 70 -17.69 -8.35 -9.10
C TYR A 70 -16.36 -8.98 -8.67
N LEU A 71 -15.87 -8.66 -7.47
CA LEU A 71 -14.58 -9.17 -6.98
C LEU A 71 -14.58 -10.70 -6.83
N SER A 72 -15.70 -11.29 -6.42
CA SER A 72 -15.85 -12.75 -6.35
C SER A 72 -15.75 -13.43 -7.71
N LYS A 73 -16.16 -12.76 -8.80
CA LYS A 73 -16.06 -13.28 -10.17
C LYS A 73 -14.72 -12.96 -10.85
N HIS A 74 -13.99 -11.98 -10.33
CA HIS A 74 -12.76 -11.46 -10.92
C HIS A 74 -11.62 -11.40 -9.88
N PRO A 75 -11.27 -12.51 -9.20
CA PRO A 75 -10.28 -12.48 -8.12
C PRO A 75 -8.90 -11.97 -8.58
N GLY A 76 -8.51 -12.21 -9.83
CA GLY A 76 -7.24 -11.76 -10.38
C GLY A 76 -7.03 -10.22 -10.40
N ILE A 77 -8.10 -9.42 -10.22
CA ILE A 77 -7.94 -7.96 -10.06
C ILE A 77 -7.29 -7.58 -8.72
N LEU A 78 -7.42 -8.44 -7.70
CA LEU A 78 -6.88 -8.20 -6.35
C LEU A 78 -5.40 -8.58 -6.25
N GLU A 79 -4.97 -9.55 -7.04
CA GLU A 79 -3.61 -10.14 -6.99
C GLU A 79 -2.65 -9.45 -7.96
N ARG A 80 -3.15 -8.57 -8.82
CA ARG A 80 -2.34 -7.96 -9.87
C ARG A 80 -1.22 -7.10 -9.26
N VAL A 81 0.00 -7.58 -9.47
CA VAL A 81 1.22 -6.80 -9.34
C VAL A 81 1.50 -6.25 -10.75
N PRO A 82 1.39 -4.94 -10.99
CA PRO A 82 1.83 -4.40 -12.27
C PRO A 82 3.35 -4.52 -12.41
N ASP A 83 3.85 -4.32 -13.63
CA ASP A 83 5.25 -4.43 -14.03
C ASP A 83 6.10 -3.29 -13.42
N GLY A 84 6.06 -3.14 -12.08
CA GLY A 84 6.68 -2.06 -11.33
C GLY A 84 6.22 -0.65 -11.77
N PRO A 85 6.56 0.37 -10.99
CA PRO A 85 6.49 1.74 -11.48
C PRO A 85 7.56 1.99 -12.54
N GLN A 86 7.16 2.62 -13.66
CA GLN A 86 8.14 3.28 -14.54
C GLN A 86 8.84 4.37 -13.74
N ALA A 87 10.16 4.49 -13.90
CA ALA A 87 11.04 5.32 -13.07
C ALA A 87 10.46 6.73 -12.82
N ALA A 88 9.88 6.95 -11.64
CA ALA A 88 9.48 8.27 -11.19
C ALA A 88 10.73 9.11 -10.90
N ALA A 89 10.62 10.43 -11.04
CA ALA A 89 11.65 11.35 -10.54
C ALA A 89 11.81 11.20 -9.03
N THR A 90 13.04 11.18 -8.53
CA THR A 90 13.39 10.88 -7.13
C THR A 90 12.83 11.90 -6.14
N ASP A 91 12.65 13.16 -6.54
CA ASP A 91 12.25 14.24 -5.64
C ASP A 91 10.76 14.22 -5.21
N GLU A 92 9.88 13.50 -5.92
CA GLU A 92 8.44 13.46 -5.62
C GLU A 92 7.99 12.16 -4.94
N ILE A 93 8.91 11.22 -4.72
CA ILE A 93 8.57 9.91 -4.18
C ILE A 93 8.32 9.93 -2.67
N PHE A 94 9.09 10.73 -1.92
CA PHE A 94 8.96 10.81 -0.47
C PHE A 94 7.90 11.82 -0.06
N VAL A 95 6.93 11.37 0.73
CA VAL A 95 5.83 12.19 1.25
C VAL A 95 5.79 12.13 2.78
N PRO A 96 5.23 13.16 3.45
CA PRO A 96 5.04 13.12 4.88
C PRO A 96 4.16 11.94 5.32
N ALA A 97 4.54 11.29 6.42
CA ALA A 97 3.71 10.25 7.02
C ALA A 97 2.32 10.80 7.41
N PRO A 98 1.24 10.04 7.18
CA PRO A 98 -0.10 10.49 7.53
C PRO A 98 -0.25 10.58 9.06
N VAL A 99 -0.74 11.72 9.56
CA VAL A 99 -1.03 11.90 10.99
C VAL A 99 -2.02 10.83 11.46
N PRO A 100 -1.82 10.15 12.61
CA PRO A 100 -2.81 9.24 13.16
C PRO A 100 -4.19 9.89 13.22
N ALA A 101 -5.18 9.31 12.54
CA ALA A 101 -6.53 9.84 12.55
C ALA A 101 -7.22 9.43 13.86
N ALA A 102 -8.06 10.32 14.40
CA ALA A 102 -8.98 9.95 15.47
C ALA A 102 -9.83 8.73 15.06
N ALA A 103 -10.31 7.97 16.04
CA ALA A 103 -11.14 6.80 15.80
C ALA A 103 -12.28 7.14 14.83
N ASN A 104 -12.28 6.49 13.66
CA ASN A 104 -13.33 6.72 12.67
C ASN A 104 -14.66 6.23 13.24
N ALA A 105 -15.75 6.85 12.79
CA ALA A 105 -17.08 6.31 12.99
C ALA A 105 -17.12 4.84 12.54
N PRO A 106 -17.85 3.97 13.26
CA PRO A 106 -17.99 2.57 12.92
C PRO A 106 -18.35 2.39 11.44
N LEU A 107 -17.62 1.53 10.72
CA LEU A 107 -17.96 1.21 9.33
C LEU A 107 -19.38 0.62 9.26
N PRO A 108 -20.17 0.93 8.21
CA PRO A 108 -21.43 0.22 7.96
C PRO A 108 -21.22 -1.29 7.89
N GLU A 109 -22.19 -2.07 8.36
CA GLU A 109 -22.05 -3.52 8.48
C GLU A 109 -21.74 -4.22 7.15
N GLY A 110 -22.39 -3.81 6.05
CA GLY A 110 -22.11 -4.33 4.71
C GLY A 110 -20.67 -4.08 4.26
N LEU A 111 -20.11 -2.91 4.58
CA LEU A 111 -18.71 -2.59 4.30
C LEU A 111 -17.77 -3.40 5.19
N ARG A 112 -18.10 -3.61 6.47
CA ARG A 112 -17.31 -4.48 7.35
C ARG A 112 -17.22 -5.91 6.83
N ARG A 113 -18.34 -6.48 6.37
CA ARG A 113 -18.36 -7.81 5.76
C ARG A 113 -17.47 -7.87 4.53
N LEU A 114 -17.52 -6.84 3.69
CA LEU A 114 -16.71 -6.75 2.48
C LEU A 114 -15.21 -6.65 2.80
N VAL A 115 -14.82 -5.78 3.74
CA VAL A 115 -13.44 -5.66 4.21
C VAL A 115 -12.96 -6.98 4.81
N ARG A 116 -13.77 -7.67 5.62
CA ARG A 116 -13.39 -8.98 6.15
C ARG A 116 -13.19 -10.04 5.05
N LYS A 117 -14.01 -10.00 4.00
CA LYS A 117 -13.93 -10.96 2.89
C LYS A 117 -12.74 -10.68 1.97
N PHE A 118 -12.42 -9.41 1.75
CA PHE A 118 -11.34 -8.94 0.89
C PHE A 118 -10.34 -8.11 1.70
N ASP A 119 -9.84 -8.70 2.78
CA ASP A 119 -8.99 -7.99 3.74
C ASP A 119 -7.68 -7.55 3.07
N PRO A 120 -7.42 -6.24 2.95
CA PRO A 120 -6.23 -5.76 2.28
C PRO A 120 -4.95 -6.12 3.03
N VAL A 121 -4.99 -6.22 4.36
CA VAL A 121 -3.82 -6.50 5.20
C VAL A 121 -3.35 -7.93 4.96
N GLU A 122 -4.29 -8.88 5.05
CA GLU A 122 -4.05 -10.29 4.74
C GLU A 122 -3.68 -10.52 3.28
N ARG A 123 -4.37 -9.83 2.36
CA ARG A 123 -4.09 -9.95 0.94
C ARG A 123 -2.68 -9.48 0.61
N ASP A 124 -2.30 -8.29 1.07
CA ASP A 124 -0.99 -7.73 0.78
C ASP A 124 0.12 -8.56 1.46
N HIS A 125 -0.12 -9.06 2.69
CA HIS A 125 0.82 -9.94 3.39
C HIS A 125 1.06 -11.29 2.68
N ARG A 126 0.00 -11.91 2.13
CA ARG A 126 0.14 -13.17 1.37
C ARG A 126 0.72 -12.97 -0.02
N ASN A 127 0.68 -11.75 -0.57
CA ASN A 127 1.16 -11.45 -1.90
C ASN A 127 2.69 -11.29 -1.92
N ARG A 128 3.40 -12.44 -1.94
CA ARG A 128 4.87 -12.48 -2.01
C ARG A 128 5.44 -11.72 -3.21
N SER A 129 4.75 -11.72 -4.34
CA SER A 129 5.16 -10.98 -5.53
C SER A 129 5.11 -9.47 -5.31
N LEU A 130 4.09 -8.96 -4.62
CA LEU A 130 3.99 -7.54 -4.25
C LEU A 130 5.07 -7.14 -3.24
N GLY A 131 5.29 -7.97 -2.20
CA GLY A 131 6.35 -7.75 -1.22
C GLY A 131 7.72 -7.64 -1.89
N LYS A 132 8.09 -8.68 -2.65
CA LYS A 132 9.35 -8.74 -3.38
C LYS A 132 9.56 -7.57 -4.35
N ALA A 133 8.52 -7.20 -5.11
CA ALA A 133 8.61 -6.07 -6.04
C ALA A 133 8.84 -4.74 -5.32
N GLY A 134 8.23 -4.56 -4.15
CA GLY A 134 8.44 -3.38 -3.32
C GLY A 134 9.83 -3.32 -2.67
N GLU A 135 10.34 -4.45 -2.20
CA GLU A 135 11.70 -4.55 -1.66
C GLU A 135 12.75 -4.23 -2.75
N GLU A 136 12.62 -4.84 -3.94
CA GLU A 136 13.47 -4.55 -5.10
C GLU A 136 13.46 -3.06 -5.47
N PHE A 137 12.26 -2.48 -5.48
CA PHE A 137 12.07 -1.06 -5.73
C PHE A 137 12.81 -0.18 -4.73
N VAL A 138 12.74 -0.50 -3.42
CA VAL A 138 13.45 0.24 -2.38
C VAL A 138 14.97 0.07 -2.50
N VAL A 139 15.47 -1.13 -2.81
CA VAL A 139 16.92 -1.36 -3.04
C VAL A 139 17.43 -0.47 -4.17
N ASN A 140 16.73 -0.45 -5.30
CA ASN A 140 17.11 0.36 -6.46
C ASN A 140 17.02 1.86 -6.17
N LEU A 141 15.99 2.28 -5.44
CA LEU A 141 15.82 3.66 -5.00
C LEU A 141 16.98 4.11 -4.08
N GLU A 142 17.27 3.36 -3.03
CA GLU A 142 18.32 3.71 -2.06
C GLU A 142 19.71 3.80 -2.73
N ARG A 143 20.00 2.87 -3.65
CA ARG A 143 21.23 2.93 -4.47
C ARG A 143 21.30 4.20 -5.30
N ARG A 144 20.20 4.57 -5.95
CA ARG A 144 20.10 5.77 -6.77
C ARG A 144 20.25 7.04 -5.93
N LEU A 145 19.59 7.14 -4.79
CA LEU A 145 19.70 8.29 -3.88
C LEU A 145 21.13 8.50 -3.38
N LEU A 146 21.81 7.41 -2.98
CA LEU A 146 23.21 7.49 -2.56
C LEU A 146 24.14 7.85 -3.72
N ALA A 147 23.88 7.34 -4.93
CA ALA A 147 24.64 7.70 -6.12
C ALA A 147 24.47 9.18 -6.49
N GLU A 148 23.24 9.70 -6.46
CA GLU A 148 22.91 11.11 -6.70
C GLU A 148 23.53 12.03 -5.63
N ALA A 149 23.77 11.51 -4.43
CA ALA A 149 24.48 12.20 -3.34
C ALA A 149 26.02 11.97 -3.34
N ASP A 150 26.60 11.51 -4.45
CA ASP A 150 28.03 11.25 -4.62
C ASP A 150 28.63 10.22 -3.63
N ARG A 151 27.78 9.33 -3.11
CA ARG A 151 28.15 8.22 -2.21
C ARG A 151 28.07 6.87 -2.90
N MET A 152 28.69 6.76 -4.08
CA MET A 152 28.80 5.50 -4.81
C MET A 152 29.47 4.37 -4.01
N ASP A 153 30.31 4.72 -3.02
CA ASP A 153 30.91 3.78 -2.07
C ASP A 153 29.87 3.12 -1.16
N LEU A 154 28.83 3.85 -0.75
CA LEU A 154 27.70 3.34 0.05
C LEU A 154 26.64 2.69 -0.83
N ALA A 155 26.35 3.25 -2.01
CA ALA A 155 25.37 2.68 -2.94
C ALA A 155 25.71 1.20 -3.25
N ARG A 156 26.99 0.88 -3.47
CA ARG A 156 27.45 -0.50 -3.69
C ARG A 156 27.30 -1.42 -2.47
N LYS A 157 27.16 -0.86 -1.27
CA LYS A 157 26.97 -1.60 -0.01
C LYS A 157 25.51 -1.80 0.36
N VAL A 158 24.56 -1.24 -0.40
CA VAL A 158 23.13 -1.50 -0.20
C VAL A 158 22.83 -2.96 -0.52
N ARG A 159 22.24 -3.68 0.45
CA ARG A 159 21.95 -5.12 0.38
C ARG A 159 20.46 -5.40 0.50
N TRP A 160 20.01 -6.40 -0.24
CA TRP A 160 18.66 -6.95 -0.11
C TRP A 160 18.69 -8.11 0.88
N VAL A 161 18.66 -7.78 2.17
CA VAL A 161 18.88 -8.73 3.27
C VAL A 161 17.83 -9.85 3.27
N ALA A 162 16.55 -9.56 3.03
CA ALA A 162 15.51 -10.59 2.98
C ALA A 162 15.77 -11.68 1.92
N VAL A 163 16.42 -11.33 0.79
CA VAL A 163 16.78 -12.29 -0.28
C VAL A 163 18.15 -12.94 -0.05
N GLU A 164 19.11 -12.18 0.45
CA GLU A 164 20.50 -12.65 0.63
C GLU A 164 20.67 -13.51 1.90
N ASP A 165 20.05 -13.11 3.01
CA ASP A 165 20.27 -13.65 4.36
C ASP A 165 19.00 -14.31 4.96
N GLY A 166 17.83 -14.10 4.34
CA GLY A 166 16.52 -14.59 4.80
C GLY A 166 15.76 -13.61 5.72
N ASP A 167 14.59 -14.02 6.22
CA ASP A 167 13.66 -13.20 7.02
C ASP A 167 14.05 -13.07 8.52
N GLY A 168 15.08 -13.80 8.95
CA GLY A 168 15.54 -13.84 10.34
C GLY A 168 16.18 -12.54 10.85
N ALA A 169 16.54 -11.60 9.96
CA ALA A 169 17.19 -10.35 10.34
C ALA A 169 16.23 -9.30 10.94
N GLY A 170 14.93 -9.37 10.65
CA GLY A 170 13.93 -8.42 11.17
C GLY A 170 13.93 -7.07 10.44
N PHE A 171 14.46 -7.03 9.21
CA PHE A 171 14.38 -5.95 8.24
C PHE A 171 14.72 -6.50 6.83
N ASP A 172 14.30 -5.80 5.77
CA ASP A 172 14.43 -6.28 4.39
C ASP A 172 15.65 -5.73 3.66
N VAL A 173 16.00 -4.46 3.90
CA VAL A 173 17.06 -3.75 3.17
C VAL A 173 18.03 -3.08 4.13
N LEU A 174 19.33 -3.34 3.94
CA LEU A 174 20.40 -2.56 4.57
C LEU A 174 20.78 -1.42 3.63
N SER A 175 20.63 -0.20 4.10
CA SER A 175 21.03 1.03 3.41
C SER A 175 21.84 1.94 4.34
N PHE A 176 22.12 3.16 3.90
CA PHE A 176 22.90 4.16 4.60
C PHE A 176 22.30 5.54 4.38
N ASP A 177 22.55 6.47 5.30
CA ASP A 177 22.43 7.88 4.99
C ASP A 177 23.72 8.42 4.34
N VAL A 178 23.69 9.70 3.95
CA VAL A 178 24.84 10.37 3.30
C VAL A 178 26.05 10.51 4.21
N SER A 179 25.90 10.39 5.53
CA SER A 179 27.01 10.38 6.50
C SER A 179 27.65 9.00 6.62
N GLY A 180 26.93 7.94 6.21
CA GLY A 180 27.34 6.54 6.35
C GLY A 180 26.73 5.84 7.56
N GLN A 181 25.83 6.48 8.30
CA GLN A 181 25.01 5.81 9.32
C GLN A 181 24.15 4.75 8.64
N GLN A 182 24.10 3.55 9.20
CA GLN A 182 23.25 2.48 8.68
C GLN A 182 21.76 2.84 8.78
N ARG A 183 21.00 2.34 7.83
CA ARG A 183 19.53 2.32 7.84
C ARG A 183 19.08 0.88 7.66
N LEU A 184 18.34 0.36 8.64
CA LEU A 184 17.73 -0.97 8.58
C LEU A 184 16.27 -0.76 8.16
N LEU A 185 15.95 -1.06 6.92
CA LEU A 185 14.66 -0.73 6.33
C LEU A 185 13.76 -1.96 6.27
N GLU A 186 12.62 -1.86 6.93
CA GLU A 186 11.50 -2.78 6.78
C GLU A 186 10.52 -2.24 5.74
N VAL A 187 10.32 -2.96 4.64
CA VAL A 187 9.55 -2.51 3.48
C VAL A 187 8.13 -3.06 3.54
N LYS A 188 7.14 -2.17 3.66
CA LYS A 188 5.73 -2.55 3.67
C LYS A 188 5.06 -2.00 2.43
N THR A 189 4.70 -2.86 1.48
CA THR A 189 4.17 -2.45 0.17
C THR A 189 2.65 -2.62 0.09
N THR A 190 1.95 -1.67 -0.54
CA THR A 190 0.52 -1.76 -0.84
C THR A 190 0.16 -1.04 -2.13
N ASN A 191 -0.85 -1.54 -2.84
CA ASN A 191 -1.49 -0.81 -3.94
C ASN A 191 -2.57 0.16 -3.45
N GLY A 192 -2.90 0.11 -2.16
CA GLY A 192 -3.85 1.01 -1.51
C GLY A 192 -3.27 2.39 -1.18
N ALA A 193 -4.07 3.18 -0.48
CA ALA A 193 -3.68 4.49 -0.01
C ALA A 193 -2.69 4.42 1.17
N ALA A 194 -2.07 5.56 1.50
CA ALA A 194 -1.08 5.69 2.56
C ALA A 194 -1.50 5.09 3.92
N ARG A 195 -2.81 5.10 4.24
CA ARG A 195 -3.37 4.61 5.51
C ARG A 195 -3.84 3.16 5.48
N THR A 196 -3.63 2.41 4.40
CA THR A 196 -3.93 0.97 4.39
C THR A 196 -3.11 0.29 5.48
N PRO A 197 -3.71 -0.50 6.39
CA PRO A 197 -2.96 -1.14 7.46
C PRO A 197 -1.99 -2.21 6.92
N PHE A 198 -1.06 -2.64 7.77
CA PHE A 198 -0.05 -3.66 7.46
C PHE A 198 0.31 -4.41 8.74
N PHE A 199 0.78 -5.66 8.58
CA PHE A 199 1.31 -6.42 9.70
C PHE A 199 2.77 -6.06 9.99
N LEU A 200 3.14 -6.19 11.25
CA LEU A 200 4.53 -6.27 11.70
C LEU A 200 4.75 -7.61 12.37
N THR A 201 5.84 -8.29 12.03
CA THR A 201 6.20 -9.53 12.72
C THR A 201 6.79 -9.24 14.10
N ARG A 202 6.88 -10.29 14.93
CA ARG A 202 7.58 -10.20 16.23
C ARG A 202 9.04 -9.76 16.04
N ASN A 203 9.71 -10.34 15.04
CA ASN A 203 11.13 -10.09 14.81
C ASN A 203 11.38 -8.63 14.38
N GLU A 204 10.57 -8.11 13.47
CA GLU A 204 10.58 -6.69 13.07
C GLU A 204 10.37 -5.76 14.26
N ARG A 205 9.35 -6.04 15.10
CA ARG A 205 9.09 -5.24 16.29
C ARG A 205 10.27 -5.28 17.26
N ASP A 206 10.82 -6.47 17.53
CA ASP A 206 11.95 -6.64 18.44
C ASP A 206 13.21 -5.92 17.90
N MET A 207 13.47 -6.01 16.58
CA MET A 207 14.60 -5.32 15.95
C MET A 207 14.42 -3.80 15.99
N SER A 208 13.21 -3.31 15.73
CA SER A 208 12.89 -1.87 15.79
C SER A 208 13.15 -1.27 17.18
N ALA A 209 12.88 -2.06 18.24
CA ALA A 209 13.16 -1.67 19.63
C ALA A 209 14.64 -1.78 20.00
N LYS A 210 15.36 -2.77 19.45
CA LYS A 210 16.82 -2.96 19.69
C LYS A 210 17.68 -1.90 19.00
N ARG A 211 17.29 -1.45 17.80
CA ARG A 211 18.05 -0.51 16.96
C ARG A 211 17.20 0.71 16.55
N PRO A 212 16.65 1.48 17.50
CA PRO A 212 15.69 2.55 17.18
C PRO A 212 16.33 3.71 16.41
N ALA A 213 17.66 3.90 16.51
CA ALA A 213 18.37 4.92 15.75
C ALA A 213 18.43 4.60 14.24
N ASP A 214 18.54 3.32 13.88
CA ASP A 214 18.83 2.88 12.51
C ASP A 214 17.61 2.29 11.80
N TRP A 215 16.70 1.66 12.55
CA TRP A 215 15.58 0.88 11.99
C TRP A 215 14.40 1.75 11.60
N ARG A 216 13.84 1.57 10.41
CA ARG A 216 12.70 2.35 9.89
C ARG A 216 11.75 1.47 9.09
N VAL A 217 10.44 1.74 9.16
CA VAL A 217 9.50 1.26 8.13
C VAL A 217 9.56 2.19 6.93
N TYR A 218 9.74 1.63 5.74
CA TYR A 218 9.45 2.27 4.46
C TYR A 218 8.07 1.79 3.98
N ARG A 219 7.07 2.67 4.09
CA ARG A 219 5.72 2.37 3.62
C ARG A 219 5.59 2.80 2.16
N VAL A 220 5.67 1.82 1.25
CA VAL A 220 5.47 2.03 -0.18
C VAL A 220 3.98 1.87 -0.49
N HIS A 221 3.30 2.94 -0.89
CA HIS A 221 1.87 2.93 -1.20
C HIS A 221 1.59 3.44 -2.61
N LEU A 222 0.38 3.18 -3.13
CA LEU A 222 0.03 3.41 -4.54
C LEU A 222 1.02 2.76 -5.52
N PHE A 223 1.62 1.64 -5.11
CA PHE A 223 2.74 1.02 -5.81
C PHE A 223 2.42 0.70 -7.28
N ALA A 224 1.18 0.30 -7.54
CA ALA A 224 0.70 -0.05 -8.86
C ALA A 224 0.52 1.11 -9.86
N THR A 225 0.52 2.35 -9.38
CA THR A 225 0.25 3.52 -10.22
C THR A 225 1.37 4.52 -10.10
N GLU A 226 1.42 5.21 -8.98
CA GLU A 226 2.36 6.30 -8.74
C GLU A 226 2.87 6.13 -7.31
N PRO A 227 3.92 5.30 -7.13
CA PRO A 227 4.39 4.97 -5.80
C PRO A 227 4.84 6.20 -5.05
N ARG A 228 4.49 6.19 -3.78
CA ARG A 228 4.94 7.16 -2.80
C ARG A 228 5.42 6.42 -1.57
N ILE A 229 6.40 7.00 -0.89
CA ILE A 229 7.03 6.44 0.30
C ILE A 229 6.87 7.43 1.43
N PHE A 230 6.46 6.93 2.59
CA PHE A 230 6.70 7.64 3.84
C PHE A 230 7.41 6.73 4.82
N THR A 231 8.14 7.35 5.74
CA THR A 231 8.98 6.66 6.70
C THR A 231 8.35 6.69 8.09
N VAL A 232 8.39 5.56 8.81
CA VAL A 232 8.02 5.51 10.23
C VAL A 232 9.25 5.12 11.05
N ALA A 233 9.60 5.96 12.02
CA ALA A 233 10.70 5.73 12.94
C ALA A 233 10.19 5.19 14.29
N PRO A 234 10.95 4.31 14.97
CA PRO A 234 10.71 3.96 16.36
C PRO A 234 10.81 5.17 17.30
N PRO A 235 10.09 5.17 18.45
CA PRO A 235 9.08 4.19 18.86
C PRO A 235 7.84 4.21 17.95
N LEU A 236 7.43 3.04 17.47
CA LEU A 236 6.38 2.92 16.45
C LEU A 236 5.03 3.40 16.94
N GLU A 237 4.78 3.26 18.23
CA GLU A 237 3.56 3.66 18.93
C GLU A 237 3.27 5.17 18.82
N ASN A 238 4.28 5.98 18.50
CA ASN A 238 4.11 7.42 18.29
C ASN A 238 3.44 7.74 16.94
N ALA A 239 3.51 6.82 15.97
CA ALA A 239 3.06 7.04 14.60
C ALA A 239 1.97 6.06 14.16
N VAL A 240 1.87 4.88 14.79
CA VAL A 240 0.88 3.85 14.44
C VAL A 240 0.23 3.24 15.67
N ASN A 241 -1.01 2.77 15.50
CA ASN A 241 -1.71 2.00 16.52
C ASN A 241 -1.39 0.51 16.36
N LEU A 242 -0.59 -0.04 17.27
CA LEU A 242 -0.27 -1.47 17.28
C LEU A 242 -1.32 -2.26 18.06
N ARG A 243 -1.81 -3.36 17.48
CA ARG A 243 -2.71 -4.31 18.14
C ARG A 243 -2.22 -5.73 17.86
N PRO A 244 -2.23 -6.63 18.87
CA PRO A 244 -1.95 -8.04 18.63
C PRO A 244 -3.03 -8.67 17.76
N GLU A 245 -2.64 -9.33 16.68
CA GLU A 245 -3.56 -10.00 15.73
C GLU A 245 -3.48 -11.53 15.83
N MET A 246 -2.28 -12.09 16.08
CA MET A 246 -2.06 -13.53 16.19
C MET A 246 -1.41 -13.92 17.51
N TRP A 247 -1.89 -15.01 18.10
CA TRP A 247 -1.31 -15.64 19.29
C TRP A 247 -0.64 -16.96 18.90
N ARG A 248 0.58 -17.19 19.42
CA ARG A 248 1.24 -18.50 19.31
C ARG A 248 0.92 -19.29 20.57
N ALA A 249 0.33 -20.48 20.41
CA ALA A 249 0.21 -21.47 21.48
C ALA A 249 1.33 -22.51 21.33
N SER A 250 1.96 -22.91 22.44
CA SER A 250 2.93 -24.00 22.50
C SER A 250 2.71 -24.84 23.76
N PHE A 251 3.06 -26.12 23.70
CA PHE A 251 2.96 -27.07 24.83
C PHE A 251 4.27 -27.18 25.63
N GLY A 252 5.24 -26.32 25.34
CA GLY A 252 6.58 -26.28 25.94
C GLY A 252 7.33 -25.03 25.46
N MET A 253 8.46 -24.73 26.11
CA MET A 253 9.40 -23.69 25.68
C MET A 253 10.17 -24.12 24.43
#